data_AF-A0A7D5P767-F1
#
_entry.id   AF-A0A7D5P767-F1
#
_cell.length_a   1.000
_cell.length_b   1.000
_cell.length_c   1.000
_cell.angle_alpha   90.00
_cell.angle_beta   90.00
_cell.angle_gamma   90.00
#
_symmetry.space_group_name_H-M   'P 1'
#
loop_
_entity.id
_entity.type
_entity.pdbx_description
1 polymer ?
#
loop_
_entity_poly.entity_id
_entity_poly.type
_entity_poly.pdbx_seq_one_letter_code
_entity_poly.pdbx_strand_id
1 'polypeptide(L)'
;MYPKTRDRWGNELVRDKDGGIEGLPLQLMILVLIAGVGSAVMMGWMANLDTPTTISEVCTEPGQIILKDLNGDGIYTNDSIDLMVHVVDNNGNDVSGAVVILNGCNVATSSGTTAYGTTDSTGHVLFKGLRASHVGSSLGFITVTITKGGSGSESTYSIPVVCG
;
A
#
# COMPACT_ATOMS: atom_id res chain seq x y z
N MET A 1 18.74 -54.35 -87.37
CA MET A 1 17.48 -53.69 -87.75
C MET A 1 16.82 -53.19 -86.47
N TYR A 2 16.61 -51.87 -86.34
CA TYR A 2 15.96 -51.15 -85.23
C TYR A 2 14.51 -51.63 -84.96
N PRO A 3 13.79 -51.22 -83.88
CA PRO A 3 14.10 -51.23 -82.43
C PRO A 3 12.86 -51.69 -81.59
N LYS A 4 12.87 -51.62 -80.25
CA LYS A 4 11.86 -50.86 -79.45
C LYS A 4 12.05 -50.97 -77.93
N THR A 5 12.36 -49.80 -77.36
CA THR A 5 11.83 -49.19 -76.12
C THR A 5 11.71 -50.04 -74.85
N ARG A 6 12.64 -49.78 -73.93
CA ARG A 6 12.55 -50.11 -72.50
C ARG A 6 11.49 -49.22 -71.85
N ASP A 7 10.32 -49.78 -71.54
CA ASP A 7 9.40 -49.14 -70.61
C ASP A 7 9.88 -49.44 -69.19
N ARG A 8 10.43 -48.41 -68.54
CA ARG A 8 10.78 -48.45 -67.12
C ARG A 8 9.49 -48.29 -66.32
N TRP A 9 9.11 -49.34 -65.61
CA TRP A 9 8.08 -49.28 -64.59
C TRP A 9 8.72 -48.66 -63.34
N GLY A 10 8.88 -47.34 -63.37
CA GLY A 10 9.11 -46.55 -62.17
C GLY A 10 7.77 -46.39 -61.48
N ASN A 11 7.49 -47.23 -60.48
CA ASN A 11 6.43 -46.92 -59.52
C ASN A 11 6.93 -45.74 -58.67
N GLU A 12 6.71 -44.52 -59.15
CA GLU A 12 6.66 -43.35 -58.27
C GLU A 12 5.38 -43.47 -57.47
N LEU A 13 5.49 -44.03 -56.27
CA LEU A 13 4.53 -43.78 -55.21
C LEU A 13 4.66 -42.29 -54.86
N VAL A 14 3.90 -41.44 -55.57
CA VAL A 14 3.68 -40.06 -55.16
C VAL A 14 3.03 -40.14 -53.79
N ARG A 15 3.82 -39.87 -52.74
CA ARG A 15 3.28 -39.57 -51.42
C ARG A 15 2.53 -38.26 -51.57
N ASP A 16 1.22 -38.37 -51.73
CA ASP A 16 0.32 -37.27 -51.54
C ASP A 16 0.62 -36.63 -50.17
N LYS A 17 1.08 -35.38 -50.21
CA LYS A 17 1.38 -34.53 -49.05
C LYS A 17 0.32 -33.43 -48.91
N ASP A 18 -0.84 -33.57 -49.55
CA ASP A 18 -1.98 -32.66 -49.38
C ASP A 18 -2.85 -33.00 -48.15
N GLY A 19 -2.31 -33.74 -47.18
CA GLY A 19 -2.83 -33.79 -45.80
C GLY A 19 -2.27 -32.67 -44.89
N GLY A 20 -1.62 -31.67 -45.47
CA GLY A 20 -0.64 -30.80 -44.79
C GLY A 20 -1.13 -29.44 -44.28
N ILE A 21 -2.44 -29.20 -44.20
CA ILE A 21 -2.97 -27.96 -43.58
C ILE A 21 -4.10 -28.22 -42.56
N GLU A 22 -4.66 -29.43 -42.45
CA GLU A 22 -5.75 -29.66 -41.47
C GLU A 22 -5.29 -29.59 -40.00
N GLY A 23 -3.99 -29.81 -39.76
CA GLY A 23 -3.35 -29.56 -38.46
C GLY A 23 -3.16 -28.09 -38.12
N LEU A 24 -3.15 -27.16 -39.10
CA LEU A 24 -2.95 -25.72 -38.87
C LEU A 24 -4.14 -25.09 -38.12
N PRO A 25 -5.40 -25.28 -38.55
CA PRO A 25 -6.58 -24.81 -37.80
C PRO A 25 -6.73 -25.50 -36.45
N LEU A 26 -6.45 -26.82 -36.37
CA LEU A 26 -6.60 -27.58 -35.13
C LEU A 26 -5.53 -27.19 -34.09
N GLN A 27 -4.29 -27.02 -34.52
CA GLN A 27 -3.20 -26.56 -33.66
C GLN A 27 -3.44 -25.12 -33.20
N LEU A 28 -3.95 -24.25 -34.08
CA LEU A 28 -4.33 -22.87 -33.69
C LEU A 28 -5.48 -22.87 -32.69
N MET A 29 -6.48 -23.72 -32.86
CA MET A 29 -7.58 -23.86 -31.90
C MET A 29 -7.06 -24.35 -30.54
N ILE A 30 -6.20 -25.36 -30.52
CA ILE A 30 -5.57 -25.85 -29.28
C ILE A 30 -4.73 -24.73 -28.63
N LEU A 31 -3.97 -23.97 -29.41
CA LEU A 31 -3.16 -22.86 -28.90
C LEU A 31 -4.03 -21.77 -28.28
N VAL A 32 -5.12 -21.37 -28.93
CA VAL A 32 -6.05 -20.36 -28.40
C VAL A 32 -6.73 -20.85 -27.13
N LEU A 33 -7.12 -22.13 -27.07
CA LEU A 33 -7.71 -22.72 -25.86
C LEU A 33 -6.70 -22.73 -24.70
N ILE A 34 -5.48 -23.21 -24.93
CA ILE A 34 -4.44 -23.28 -23.89
C ILE A 34 -4.03 -21.87 -23.45
N ALA A 35 -3.86 -20.93 -24.39
CA ALA A 35 -3.52 -19.53 -24.07
C ALA A 35 -4.64 -18.82 -23.30
N GLY A 36 -5.89 -19.09 -23.65
CA GLY A 36 -7.07 -18.57 -22.96
C GLY A 36 -7.18 -19.10 -21.53
N VAL A 37 -7.07 -20.42 -21.36
CA VAL A 37 -7.07 -21.06 -20.03
C VAL A 37 -5.89 -20.60 -19.19
N GLY A 38 -4.68 -20.52 -19.77
CA GLY A 38 -3.49 -20.03 -19.09
C GLY A 38 -3.63 -18.59 -18.62
N SER A 39 -4.14 -17.70 -19.47
CA SER A 39 -4.41 -16.29 -19.11
C SER A 39 -5.47 -16.17 -18.01
N ALA A 40 -6.53 -16.98 -18.06
CA ALA A 40 -7.58 -16.98 -17.05
C ALA A 40 -7.07 -17.44 -15.69
N VAL A 41 -6.20 -18.44 -15.64
CA VAL A 41 -5.56 -18.89 -14.39
C VAL A 41 -4.66 -17.80 -13.82
N MET A 42 -3.85 -17.15 -14.65
CA MET A 42 -2.99 -16.03 -14.21
C MET A 42 -3.82 -14.86 -13.67
N MET A 43 -4.89 -14.47 -14.36
CA MET A 43 -5.80 -13.42 -13.89
C MET A 43 -6.54 -13.83 -12.60
N GLY A 44 -7.00 -15.08 -12.50
CA GLY A 44 -7.65 -15.58 -11.29
C GLY A 44 -6.73 -15.59 -10.06
N TRP A 45 -5.42 -15.79 -10.27
CA TRP A 45 -4.42 -15.68 -9.22
C TRP A 45 -4.15 -14.21 -8.84
N MET A 46 -4.06 -13.31 -9.80
CA MET A 46 -3.90 -11.87 -9.54
C MET A 46 -5.15 -11.25 -8.87
N ALA A 47 -6.34 -11.78 -9.13
CA ALA A 47 -7.59 -11.33 -8.53
C ALA A 47 -7.71 -11.66 -7.02
N ASN A 48 -6.84 -12.52 -6.48
CA ASN A 48 -6.80 -12.86 -5.06
C ASN A 48 -5.62 -12.23 -4.31
N LEU A 49 -4.86 -11.35 -4.96
CA LEU A 49 -3.86 -10.54 -4.27
C LEU A 49 -4.56 -9.31 -3.73
N ASP A 50 -4.71 -9.23 -2.42
CA ASP A 50 -5.09 -7.99 -1.75
C ASP A 50 -4.10 -6.90 -2.18
N THR A 51 -4.59 -5.87 -2.85
CA THR A 51 -3.78 -4.69 -3.15
C THR A 51 -3.23 -4.15 -1.83
N PRO A 52 -1.93 -3.86 -1.72
CA PRO A 52 -1.38 -3.33 -0.48
C PRO A 52 -2.12 -2.04 -0.14
N THR A 53 -2.84 -2.07 0.99
CA THR A 53 -3.57 -0.91 1.49
C THR A 53 -2.56 0.10 2.00
N THR A 54 -2.31 1.14 1.21
CA THR A 54 -1.43 2.24 1.59
C THR A 54 -2.22 3.31 2.33
N ILE A 55 -1.65 3.84 3.41
CA ILE A 55 -2.22 4.97 4.13
C ILE A 55 -2.21 6.18 3.21
N SER A 56 -3.36 6.82 3.01
CA SER A 56 -3.51 7.98 2.12
C SER A 56 -3.58 9.28 2.89
N GLU A 57 -4.36 9.30 3.96
CA GLU A 57 -4.64 10.52 4.70
C GLU A 57 -4.58 10.28 6.21
N VAL A 58 -4.04 11.28 6.91
CA VAL A 58 -3.95 11.32 8.36
C VAL A 58 -4.49 12.68 8.79
N CYS A 59 -5.60 12.64 9.53
CA CYS A 59 -6.25 13.83 10.08
C CYS A 59 -6.01 13.90 11.59
N THR A 60 -5.82 15.11 12.12
CA THR A 60 -5.57 15.32 13.54
C THR A 60 -6.46 16.42 14.09
N GLU A 61 -7.03 16.20 15.27
CA GLU A 61 -7.87 17.17 15.98
C GLU A 61 -7.39 17.29 17.44
N PRO A 62 -6.95 18.48 17.89
CA PRO A 62 -6.85 19.72 17.14
C PRO A 62 -5.70 19.69 16.11
N GLY A 63 -5.88 20.37 14.97
CA GLY A 63 -4.86 20.47 13.91
C GLY A 63 -3.67 21.37 14.24
N GLN A 64 -3.66 21.98 15.42
CA GLN A 64 -2.53 22.71 15.98
C GLN A 64 -2.52 22.58 17.50
N ILE A 65 -1.34 22.61 18.11
CA ILE A 65 -1.17 22.58 19.56
C ILE A 65 -0.59 23.92 20.02
N ILE A 66 -1.21 24.53 21.03
CA ILE A 66 -0.75 25.79 21.61
C ILE A 66 -0.09 25.49 22.96
N LEU A 67 1.15 25.93 23.11
CA LEU A 67 1.93 25.88 24.35
C LEU A 67 2.04 27.28 24.93
N LYS A 68 1.98 27.38 26.27
CA LYS A 68 2.05 28.66 26.99
C LYS A 68 3.25 28.67 27.93
N ASP A 69 3.89 29.83 28.02
CA ASP A 69 4.87 30.10 29.07
C ASP A 69 4.13 30.74 30.25
N LEU A 70 4.10 30.04 31.39
CA LEU A 70 3.40 30.47 32.60
C LEU A 70 4.32 31.18 33.60
N ASN A 71 5.64 31.00 33.50
CA ASN A 71 6.61 31.46 34.50
C ASN A 71 7.67 32.42 33.93
N GLY A 72 7.65 32.67 32.61
CA GLY A 72 8.55 33.58 31.91
C GLY A 72 9.97 33.04 31.75
N ASP A 73 10.18 31.72 31.86
CA ASP A 73 11.51 31.09 31.74
C ASP A 73 11.88 30.75 30.29
N GLY A 74 10.98 30.99 29.33
CA GLY A 74 11.16 30.67 27.92
C GLY A 74 10.86 29.21 27.57
N ILE A 75 10.29 28.43 28.50
CA ILE A 75 9.80 27.07 28.30
C ILE A 75 8.28 27.10 28.22
N TYR A 76 7.77 26.87 27.02
CA TYR A 76 6.33 26.79 26.78
C TYR A 76 5.87 25.37 27.05
N THR A 77 4.84 25.20 27.89
CA THR A 77 4.33 23.89 28.29
C THR A 77 2.81 23.81 28.19
N ASN A 78 2.31 22.60 28.03
CA ASN A 78 0.89 22.28 28.19
C ASN A 78 0.78 20.82 28.63
N ASP A 79 0.07 20.58 29.74
CA ASP A 79 -0.02 19.28 30.42
C ASP A 79 -1.38 18.61 30.25
N SER A 80 -2.27 19.17 29.43
CA SER A 80 -3.63 18.68 29.23
C SER A 80 -4.06 18.79 27.77
N ILE A 81 -3.25 18.19 26.89
CA ILE A 81 -3.54 18.10 25.47
C ILE A 81 -4.32 16.81 25.21
N ASP A 82 -5.53 16.96 24.65
CA ASP A 82 -6.28 15.85 24.06
C ASP A 82 -6.11 15.91 22.54
N LEU A 83 -5.65 14.81 21.94
CA LEU A 83 -5.36 14.71 20.51
C LEU A 83 -6.03 13.46 19.93
N MET A 84 -6.90 13.67 18.95
CA MET A 84 -7.47 12.61 18.12
C MET A 84 -6.68 12.51 16.81
N VAL A 85 -6.34 11.29 16.41
CA VAL A 85 -5.76 10.99 15.10
C VAL A 85 -6.71 10.06 14.37
N HIS A 86 -7.02 10.36 13.12
CA HIS A 86 -7.84 9.56 12.21
C HIS A 86 -7.01 9.14 11.00
N VAL A 87 -7.05 7.85 10.65
CA VAL A 87 -6.21 7.25 9.62
C VAL A 87 -7.09 6.61 8.55
N VAL A 88 -6.87 7.01 7.30
CA VAL A 88 -7.67 6.58 6.14
C VAL A 88 -6.75 6.00 5.05
N ASP A 89 -7.20 4.93 4.39
CA ASP A 89 -6.49 4.30 3.27
C ASP A 89 -6.72 5.04 1.94
N ASN A 90 -6.03 4.61 0.89
CA ASN A 90 -6.17 5.12 -0.48
C ASN A 90 -7.54 4.91 -1.13
N ASN A 91 -8.37 4.05 -0.54
CA ASN A 91 -9.72 3.78 -0.99
C ASN A 91 -10.77 4.60 -0.21
N GLY A 92 -10.33 5.40 0.77
CA GLY A 92 -11.21 6.18 1.63
C GLY A 92 -11.80 5.39 2.80
N ASN A 93 -11.29 4.19 3.10
CA ASN A 93 -11.75 3.39 4.23
C ASN A 93 -10.90 3.65 5.48
N ASP A 94 -11.53 3.48 6.64
CA ASP A 94 -10.87 3.59 7.95
C ASP A 94 -9.85 2.48 8.17
N VAL A 95 -8.64 2.85 8.59
CA VAL A 95 -7.55 1.90 8.86
C VAL A 95 -7.57 1.50 10.32
N SER A 96 -8.18 0.35 10.62
CA SER A 96 -8.15 -0.24 11.97
C SER A 96 -6.85 -0.98 12.28
N GLY A 97 -6.43 -0.95 13.56
CA GLY A 97 -5.25 -1.68 14.02
C GLY A 97 -3.91 -1.11 13.55
N ALA A 98 -3.86 0.15 13.12
CA ALA A 98 -2.62 0.87 12.83
C ALA A 98 -1.99 1.39 14.13
N VAL A 99 -0.68 1.25 14.27
CA VAL A 99 0.08 1.79 15.40
C VAL A 99 0.42 3.23 15.10
N VAL A 100 0.10 4.13 16.03
CA VAL A 100 0.39 5.57 15.93
C VAL A 100 1.36 5.95 17.04
N ILE A 101 2.43 6.64 16.69
CA ILE A 101 3.48 7.09 17.60
C ILE A 101 3.65 8.59 17.43
N LEU A 102 3.66 9.33 18.55
CA LEU A 102 3.90 10.77 18.57
C LEU A 102 5.34 11.06 19.01
N ASN A 103 6.01 11.96 18.30
CA ASN A 103 7.37 12.40 18.60
C ASN A 103 7.53 13.91 18.33
N GLY A 104 8.50 14.56 18.97
CA GLY A 104 8.74 16.01 18.85
C GLY A 104 8.12 16.81 19.99
N CYS A 105 8.64 18.04 20.19
CA CYS A 105 8.22 18.95 21.26
C CYS A 105 8.07 18.30 22.66
N ASN A 106 8.96 17.35 22.97
CA ASN A 106 8.94 16.57 24.23
C ASN A 106 7.55 16.01 24.57
N VAL A 107 6.81 15.57 23.56
CA VAL A 107 5.47 15.01 23.75
C VAL A 107 5.56 13.70 24.53
N ALA A 108 4.78 13.61 25.60
CA ALA A 108 4.73 12.46 26.47
C ALA A 108 3.31 12.24 27.01
N THR A 109 3.03 11.01 27.42
CA THR A 109 1.83 10.72 28.21
C THR A 109 1.92 11.39 29.58
N SER A 110 0.82 11.43 30.33
CA SER A 110 0.80 11.87 31.73
C SER A 110 1.81 11.13 32.63
N SER A 111 2.21 9.91 32.25
CA SER A 111 3.21 9.09 32.94
C SER A 111 4.65 9.38 32.53
N GLY A 112 4.88 10.30 31.59
CA GLY A 112 6.21 10.65 31.08
C GLY A 112 6.79 9.65 30.06
N THR A 113 5.97 8.75 29.52
CA THR A 113 6.39 7.79 28.48
C THR A 113 6.09 8.31 27.09
N THR A 114 6.72 7.72 26.07
CA THR A 114 6.37 7.97 24.67
C THR A 114 4.87 7.73 24.45
N ALA A 115 4.22 8.68 23.78
CA ALA A 115 2.81 8.55 23.44
C ALA A 115 2.66 7.66 22.19
N TYR A 116 2.11 6.47 22.39
CA TYR A 116 1.74 5.56 21.31
C TYR A 116 0.36 4.97 21.56
N GLY A 117 -0.32 4.58 20.48
CA GLY A 117 -1.65 4.00 20.54
C GLY A 117 -1.93 3.16 19.29
N THR A 118 -3.11 2.56 19.26
CA THR A 118 -3.55 1.76 18.11
C THR A 118 -4.94 2.23 17.71
N THR A 119 -5.18 2.35 16.40
CA THR A 119 -6.48 2.77 15.89
C THR A 119 -7.55 1.71 16.14
N ASP A 120 -8.75 2.17 16.48
CA ASP A 120 -9.93 1.34 16.70
C ASP A 120 -10.57 0.84 15.39
N SER A 121 -11.73 0.19 15.48
CA SER A 121 -12.48 -0.30 14.31
C SER A 121 -12.94 0.80 13.35
N THR A 122 -12.91 2.05 13.79
CA THR A 122 -13.28 3.25 13.02
C THR A 122 -12.05 4.06 12.60
N GLY A 123 -10.84 3.52 12.73
CA GLY A 123 -9.61 4.19 12.27
C GLY A 123 -9.16 5.35 13.16
N HIS A 124 -9.72 5.49 14.36
CA HIS A 124 -9.42 6.57 15.28
C HIS A 124 -8.53 6.10 16.44
N VAL A 125 -7.66 7.00 16.91
CA VAL A 125 -6.95 6.86 18.18
C VAL A 125 -7.04 8.17 18.95
N LEU A 126 -7.38 8.08 20.23
CA LEU A 126 -7.54 9.23 21.11
C LEU A 126 -6.46 9.20 22.20
N PHE A 127 -5.59 10.20 22.18
CA PHE A 127 -4.63 10.46 23.23
C PHE A 127 -5.19 11.50 24.18
N LYS A 128 -5.20 11.21 25.48
CA LYS A 128 -5.71 12.11 26.51
C LYS A 128 -4.63 12.53 27.48
N GLY A 129 -4.70 13.79 27.94
CA GLY A 129 -3.79 14.32 28.96
C GLY A 129 -2.31 14.21 28.55
N LEU A 130 -2.03 14.44 27.26
CA LEU A 130 -0.66 14.54 26.79
C LEU A 130 -0.01 15.80 27.36
N ARG A 131 1.30 15.67 27.59
CA ARG A 131 2.17 16.76 27.98
C ARG A 131 3.10 17.07 26.82
N ALA A 132 3.31 18.34 26.52
CA ALA A 132 4.29 18.76 25.53
C ALA A 132 5.02 20.02 26.03
N SER A 133 6.29 20.15 25.66
CA SER A 133 7.12 21.29 26.01
C SER A 133 8.06 21.70 24.89
N HIS A 134 8.19 23.00 24.65
CA HIS A 134 9.12 23.55 23.67
C HIS A 134 9.90 24.71 24.27
N VAL A 135 11.18 24.82 23.92
CA VAL A 135 12.07 25.87 24.42
C VAL A 135 12.22 26.94 23.35
N GLY A 136 12.06 28.20 23.73
CA GLY A 136 12.15 29.35 22.84
C GLY A 136 10.83 29.72 22.18
N SER A 137 10.85 30.77 21.35
CA SER A 137 9.66 31.41 20.78
C SER A 137 9.35 30.97 19.34
N SER A 138 9.89 29.84 18.88
CA SER A 138 9.73 29.36 17.51
C SER A 138 8.55 28.41 17.33
N LEU A 139 8.16 28.22 16.07
CA LEU A 139 7.25 27.15 15.64
C LEU A 139 7.92 25.79 15.84
N GLY A 140 7.25 24.89 16.57
CA GLY A 140 7.66 23.49 16.75
C GLY A 140 6.78 22.54 15.93
N PHE A 141 7.14 21.26 15.92
CA PHE A 141 6.36 20.22 15.25
C PHE A 141 6.30 18.96 16.12
N ILE A 142 5.10 18.38 16.20
CA ILE A 142 4.90 17.01 16.65
C ILE A 142 4.69 16.13 15.42
N THR A 143 5.59 15.19 15.21
CA THR A 143 5.52 14.19 14.16
C THR A 143 4.70 13.00 14.63
N VAL A 144 3.68 12.67 13.85
CA VAL A 144 2.83 11.49 13.98
C VAL A 144 3.34 10.46 12.99
N THR A 145 3.85 9.35 13.49
CA THR A 145 4.27 8.20 12.66
C THR A 145 3.23 7.11 12.79
N ILE A 146 2.72 6.63 11.66
CA ILE A 146 1.70 5.58 11.60
C ILE A 146 2.27 4.39 10.88
N THR A 147 2.09 3.20 11.45
CA THR A 147 2.54 1.94 10.86
C THR A 147 1.45 0.89 10.95
N LYS A 148 1.13 0.22 9.83
CA LYS A 148 0.22 -0.93 9.82
C LYS A 148 0.96 -2.22 9.46
N GLY A 149 0.97 -3.16 10.40
CA GLY A 149 1.48 -4.52 10.18
C GLY A 149 0.70 -5.23 9.07
N GLY A 150 1.42 -5.86 8.14
CA GLY A 150 0.87 -6.55 6.97
C GLY A 150 0.89 -5.74 5.67
N SER A 151 0.82 -4.41 5.74
CA SER A 151 0.71 -3.54 4.56
C SER A 151 2.01 -2.81 4.18
N GLY A 152 3.09 -2.97 4.95
CA GLY A 152 4.37 -2.26 4.73
C GLY A 152 4.24 -0.73 4.70
N SER A 153 3.12 -0.21 5.19
CA SER A 153 2.72 1.17 5.01
C SER A 153 3.09 1.97 6.25
N GLU A 154 4.05 2.86 6.05
CA GLU A 154 4.44 3.90 6.99
C GLU A 154 3.98 5.24 6.43
N SER A 155 3.34 6.06 7.26
CA SER A 155 2.99 7.43 6.91
C SER A 155 3.38 8.36 8.05
N THR A 156 3.77 9.58 7.68
CA THR A 156 4.26 10.58 8.61
C THR A 156 3.47 11.86 8.40
N TYR A 157 2.90 12.40 9.48
CA TYR A 157 2.17 13.65 9.50
C TYR A 157 2.75 14.60 10.56
N SER A 158 2.74 15.92 10.31
CA SER A 158 3.32 16.90 11.22
C SER A 158 2.25 17.85 11.73
N ILE A 159 2.05 17.86 13.05
CA ILE A 159 1.17 18.80 13.75
C ILE A 159 2.01 20.03 14.16
N PRO A 160 1.63 21.24 13.73
CA PRO A 160 2.31 22.45 14.16
C PRO A 160 2.07 22.73 15.64
N VAL A 161 3.14 23.09 16.34
CA VAL A 161 3.14 23.51 17.74
C VAL A 161 3.49 24.99 17.80
N VAL A 162 2.57 25.80 18.30
CA VAL A 162 2.72 27.25 18.40
C VAL A 162 2.96 27.63 19.86
N CYS A 163 4.03 28.37 20.09
CA CYS A 163 4.33 28.99 21.38
C CYS A 163 3.65 30.35 21.43
N GLY A 164 2.69 30.57 22.34
CA GLY A 164 1.91 31.81 22.41
C GLY A 164 1.12 31.99 23.69
#